data_AF-A0A7V3FD30-F1
#
_entry.id   AF-A0A7V3FD30-F1
#
_cell.length_a   1.000
_cell.length_b   1.000
_cell.length_c   1.000
_cell.angle_alpha   90.00
_cell.angle_beta   90.00
_cell.angle_gamma   90.00
#
_symmetry.space_group_name_H-M   'P 1'
#
loop_
_entity.id
_entity.type
_entity.pdbx_description
1 polymer ?
#
loop_
_entity_poly.entity_id
_entity_poly.type
_entity_poly.pdbx_seq_one_letter_code
_entity_poly.pdbx_strand_id
1 'polypeptide(L)'
;IPVGLKDYFNSSKPTQDPAALPLVQDPELPRLLNAVYGLAIPDSDPETAGIQRADLISVFLTGVEGLNMPEEGTPSEMLRLNMSIEPCSTTCSSLGVLGGDLAGFPNGRRLSDDIVDAALRVVLGVLLPDHEPIAETIGDGVDANDVPFNGSFPYVAYPHPGSDADPH
;
A
#
# COMPACT_ATOMS: atom_id res chain seq x y z
N ILE A 1 10.27 -4.22 4.49
CA ILE A 1 11.45 -5.06 4.15
C ILE A 1 12.68 -4.17 3.99
N PRO A 2 13.78 -4.40 4.74
CA PRO A 2 14.99 -3.61 4.61
C PRO A 2 15.64 -3.73 3.24
N VAL A 3 16.32 -2.67 2.78
CA VAL A 3 16.92 -2.62 1.43
C VAL A 3 17.88 -3.79 1.18
N GLY A 4 18.71 -4.16 2.18
CA GLY A 4 19.66 -5.26 2.05
C GLY A 4 19.05 -6.67 1.94
N LEU A 5 17.76 -6.82 2.25
CA LEU A 5 17.01 -8.09 2.13
C LEU A 5 15.98 -8.07 0.99
N LYS A 6 15.82 -6.93 0.31
CA LYS A 6 14.83 -6.74 -0.76
C LYS A 6 14.95 -7.79 -1.85
N ASP A 7 16.14 -8.03 -2.38
CA ASP A 7 16.32 -8.94 -3.52
C ASP A 7 15.99 -10.38 -3.15
N TYR A 8 16.34 -10.79 -1.93
CA TYR A 8 15.97 -12.10 -1.40
C TYR A 8 14.44 -12.23 -1.30
N PHE A 9 13.78 -11.24 -0.69
CA PHE A 9 12.32 -11.22 -0.56
C PHE A 9 11.60 -11.20 -1.92
N ASN A 10 12.06 -10.39 -2.86
CA ASN A 10 11.48 -10.33 -4.21
C ASN A 10 11.68 -11.64 -5.00
N SER A 11 12.66 -12.47 -4.61
CA SER A 11 12.89 -13.79 -5.20
C SER A 11 12.18 -14.93 -4.48
N SER A 12 11.65 -14.68 -3.26
CA SER A 12 10.96 -15.72 -2.50
C SER A 12 9.56 -15.97 -3.04
N LYS A 13 9.05 -17.19 -2.83
CA LYS A 13 7.66 -17.52 -3.15
C LYS A 13 6.75 -16.95 -2.07
N PRO A 14 5.50 -16.56 -2.40
CA PRO A 14 4.54 -16.08 -1.41
C PRO A 14 4.33 -17.02 -0.20
N THR A 15 4.44 -18.33 -0.40
CA THR A 15 4.36 -19.33 0.69
C THR A 15 5.51 -19.26 1.70
N GLN A 16 6.56 -18.49 1.40
CA GLN A 16 7.75 -18.28 2.24
C GLN A 16 7.75 -16.91 2.93
N ASP A 17 6.82 -16.03 2.58
CA ASP A 17 6.67 -14.69 3.16
C ASP A 17 6.43 -14.67 4.68
N PRO A 18 5.92 -15.73 5.35
CA PRO A 18 5.89 -15.77 6.80
C PRO A 18 7.26 -15.57 7.46
N ALA A 19 8.36 -15.89 6.77
CA ALA A 19 9.71 -15.61 7.26
C ALA A 19 10.00 -14.10 7.37
N ALA A 20 9.28 -13.26 6.62
CA ALA A 20 9.39 -11.80 6.63
C ALA A 20 8.39 -11.12 7.57
N LEU A 21 7.51 -11.86 8.26
CA LEU A 21 6.53 -11.30 9.20
C LEU A 21 7.13 -10.31 10.22
N PRO A 22 8.30 -10.57 10.82
CA PRO A 22 8.92 -9.60 11.73
C PRO A 22 9.29 -8.28 11.02
N LEU A 23 9.69 -8.35 9.74
CA LEU A 23 10.13 -7.20 8.93
C LEU A 23 8.97 -6.40 8.32
N VAL A 24 7.78 -6.99 8.27
CA VAL A 24 6.53 -6.31 7.89
C VAL A 24 5.92 -5.64 9.10
N GLN A 25 5.97 -6.29 10.26
CA GLN A 25 5.54 -5.70 11.52
C GLN A 25 6.46 -4.55 11.91
N ASP A 26 7.78 -4.70 11.83
CA ASP A 26 8.76 -3.64 12.09
C ASP A 26 9.46 -3.24 10.78
N PRO A 27 8.81 -2.39 9.95
CA PRO A 27 9.40 -1.94 8.70
C PRO A 27 10.48 -0.86 8.93
N GLU A 28 11.51 -0.89 8.10
CA GLU A 28 12.61 0.10 8.14
C GLU A 28 12.14 1.55 7.88
N LEU A 29 11.11 1.76 7.04
CA LEU A 29 10.72 3.07 6.54
C LEU A 29 10.22 4.04 7.65
N PRO A 30 9.26 3.69 8.53
CA PRO A 30 8.88 4.52 9.68
C PRO A 30 10.05 4.98 10.54
N ARG A 31 10.98 4.07 10.86
CA ARG A 31 12.17 4.39 11.65
C ARG A 31 13.05 5.44 10.97
N LEU A 32 13.26 5.32 9.66
CA LEU A 32 14.03 6.29 8.88
C LEU A 32 13.33 7.65 8.82
N LEU A 33 12.02 7.68 8.62
CA LEU A 33 11.24 8.92 8.61
C LEU A 33 11.27 9.63 9.97
N ASN A 34 11.11 8.89 11.07
CA ASN A 34 11.29 9.44 12.41
C ASN A 34 12.69 10.02 12.61
N ALA A 35 13.74 9.31 12.17
CA ALA A 35 15.12 9.77 12.32
C ALA A 35 15.45 11.02 11.47
N VAL A 36 14.91 11.13 10.26
CA VAL A 36 15.19 12.24 9.34
C VAL A 36 14.34 13.47 9.63
N TYR A 37 13.05 13.27 9.93
CA TYR A 37 12.07 14.35 10.04
C TYR A 37 11.62 14.64 11.48
N GLY A 38 12.01 13.82 12.46
CA GLY A 38 11.64 14.00 13.86
C GLY A 38 10.15 13.74 14.15
N LEU A 39 9.51 12.89 13.33
CA LEU A 39 8.12 12.48 13.52
C LEU A 39 7.98 11.50 14.69
N ALA A 40 6.78 11.41 15.27
CA ALA A 40 6.42 10.36 16.22
C ALA A 40 5.59 9.26 15.53
N ILE A 41 6.07 8.73 14.41
CA ILE A 41 5.40 7.58 13.75
C ILE A 41 5.43 6.40 14.72
N PRO A 42 4.28 5.75 14.99
CA PRO A 42 4.22 4.58 15.85
C PRO A 42 5.17 3.48 15.35
N ASP A 43 6.22 3.24 16.15
CA ASP A 43 7.16 2.14 15.93
C ASP A 43 6.59 0.85 16.50
N SER A 44 7.05 -0.28 15.99
CA SER A 44 6.69 -1.59 16.53
C SER A 44 7.50 -1.86 17.79
N ASP A 45 6.85 -1.86 18.94
CA ASP A 45 7.49 -2.26 20.19
C ASP A 45 7.08 -3.70 20.53
N PRO A 46 7.94 -4.70 20.27
CA PRO A 46 7.65 -6.09 20.60
C PRO A 46 7.48 -6.33 22.11
N GLU A 47 7.95 -5.41 22.96
CA GLU A 47 7.84 -5.50 24.43
C GLU A 47 6.60 -4.77 24.98
N THR A 48 5.93 -3.93 24.17
CA THR A 48 4.70 -3.22 24.57
C THR A 48 3.48 -3.85 23.91
N ALA A 49 2.74 -4.64 24.67
CA ALA A 49 1.48 -5.25 24.24
C ALA A 49 0.51 -4.16 23.73
N GLY A 50 0.08 -4.28 22.47
CA GLY A 50 -0.82 -3.32 21.80
C GLY A 50 -0.13 -2.38 20.81
N ILE A 51 1.21 -2.29 20.82
CA ILE A 51 2.01 -1.57 19.81
C ILE A 51 2.74 -2.60 18.93
N GLN A 52 1.95 -3.47 18.31
CA GLN A 52 2.41 -4.22 17.15
C GLN A 52 1.64 -3.67 15.98
N ARG A 53 2.32 -3.33 14.89
CA ARG A 53 1.71 -2.83 13.65
C ARG A 53 0.95 -3.94 12.92
N ALA A 54 -0.01 -4.55 13.61
CA ALA A 54 -0.87 -5.62 13.11
C ALA A 54 -1.76 -5.13 11.95
N ASP A 55 -2.02 -3.82 11.90
CA ASP A 55 -2.59 -3.12 10.75
C ASP A 55 -1.76 -3.35 9.48
N LEU A 56 -0.42 -3.41 9.57
CA LEU A 56 0.43 -3.72 8.42
C LEU A 56 0.32 -5.19 7.99
N ILE A 57 0.13 -6.11 8.92
CA ILE A 57 -0.08 -7.53 8.58
C ILE A 57 -1.39 -7.68 7.81
N SER A 58 -2.47 -7.05 8.27
CA SER A 58 -3.76 -7.14 7.59
C SER A 58 -3.71 -6.51 6.20
N VAL A 59 -3.14 -5.30 6.08
CA VAL A 59 -3.06 -4.60 4.80
C VAL A 59 -2.13 -5.30 3.80
N PHE A 60 -0.95 -5.75 4.22
CA PHE A 60 0.08 -6.23 3.30
C PHE A 60 0.17 -7.75 3.16
N LEU A 61 -0.29 -8.54 4.14
CA LEU A 61 -0.05 -9.99 4.15
C LEU A 61 -1.31 -10.86 4.17
N THR A 62 -2.28 -10.60 5.05
CA THR A 62 -3.44 -11.49 5.19
C THR A 62 -4.64 -11.04 4.38
N GLY A 63 -4.71 -9.75 4.06
CA GLY A 63 -5.94 -9.09 3.65
C GLY A 63 -6.71 -8.54 4.86
N VAL A 64 -7.66 -7.66 4.58
CA VAL A 64 -8.55 -7.02 5.54
C VAL A 64 -9.79 -7.90 5.71
N GLU A 65 -10.14 -8.19 6.97
CA GLU A 65 -11.29 -9.01 7.32
C GLU A 65 -12.59 -8.41 6.75
N GLY A 66 -13.44 -9.26 6.16
CA GLY A 66 -14.69 -8.83 5.53
C GLY A 66 -14.52 -8.10 4.18
N LEU A 67 -13.29 -7.83 3.75
CA LEU A 67 -12.98 -7.19 2.48
C LEU A 67 -12.37 -8.18 1.48
N ASN A 68 -11.10 -8.53 1.67
CA ASN A 68 -10.30 -9.33 0.73
C ASN A 68 -9.47 -10.43 1.41
N MET A 69 -9.65 -10.63 2.72
CA MET A 69 -9.06 -11.75 3.44
C MET A 69 -9.71 -13.08 2.99
N PRO A 70 -8.92 -14.07 2.51
CA PRO A 70 -9.45 -15.38 2.15
C PRO A 70 -9.77 -16.20 3.41
N GLU A 71 -10.69 -17.17 3.30
CA GLU A 71 -11.02 -18.08 4.40
C GLU A 71 -9.81 -18.91 4.87
N GLU A 72 -8.95 -19.29 3.93
CA GLU A 72 -7.70 -19.99 4.19
C GLU A 72 -6.57 -19.37 3.37
N GLY A 73 -5.37 -19.31 3.95
CA GLY A 73 -4.20 -18.80 3.25
C GLY A 73 -3.01 -18.62 4.17
N THR A 74 -1.82 -18.71 3.59
CA THR A 74 -0.60 -18.27 4.26
C THR A 74 -0.50 -16.74 4.18
N PRO A 75 -0.17 -16.03 5.27
CA PRO A 75 0.14 -14.61 5.20
C PRO A 75 1.26 -14.34 4.19
N SER A 76 0.99 -13.52 3.19
CA SER A 76 1.90 -13.30 2.05
C SER A 76 1.61 -12.00 1.31
N GLU A 77 2.65 -11.36 0.78
CA GLU A 77 2.55 -10.13 0.00
C GLU A 77 1.96 -10.48 -1.37
N MET A 78 0.64 -10.29 -1.47
CA MET A 78 -0.15 -10.64 -2.64
C MET A 78 -1.32 -9.68 -2.77
N LEU A 79 -1.59 -9.25 -3.99
CA LEU A 79 -2.84 -8.59 -4.32
C LEU A 79 -3.99 -9.60 -4.25
N ARG A 80 -4.99 -9.28 -3.43
CA ARG A 80 -6.18 -10.10 -3.21
C ARG A 80 -7.40 -9.32 -3.67
N LEU A 81 -8.25 -9.96 -4.46
CA LEU A 81 -9.43 -9.35 -5.05
C LEU A 81 -10.68 -10.13 -4.68
N ASN A 82 -11.63 -9.46 -4.03
CA ASN A 82 -12.97 -9.94 -3.78
C ASN A 82 -13.92 -9.41 -4.86
N MET A 83 -14.31 -10.32 -5.76
CA MET A 83 -15.22 -10.04 -6.88
C MET A 83 -16.68 -9.85 -6.48
N SER A 84 -17.02 -10.03 -5.20
CA SER A 84 -18.38 -9.80 -4.69
C SER A 84 -18.64 -8.32 -4.39
N ILE A 85 -17.60 -7.49 -4.35
CA ILE A 85 -17.69 -6.04 -4.19
C ILE A 85 -17.85 -5.43 -5.58
N GLU A 86 -18.92 -4.65 -5.76
CA GLU A 86 -19.19 -3.97 -7.03
C GLU A 86 -18.08 -2.95 -7.34
N PRO A 87 -17.62 -2.84 -8.60
CA PRO A 87 -16.73 -1.77 -9.00
C PRO A 87 -17.33 -0.40 -8.69
N CYS A 88 -16.47 0.55 -8.30
CA CYS A 88 -16.90 1.93 -8.17
C CYS A 88 -17.47 2.46 -9.52
N SER A 89 -18.62 3.13 -9.45
CA SER A 89 -19.41 3.55 -10.62
C SER A 89 -19.40 5.05 -10.92
N THR A 90 -18.94 5.89 -9.99
CA THR A 90 -18.93 7.35 -10.13
C THR A 90 -17.55 7.92 -9.82
N THR A 91 -17.39 8.59 -8.68
CA THR A 91 -16.13 9.19 -8.24
C THR A 91 -15.40 8.18 -7.37
N CYS A 92 -14.43 7.51 -7.97
CA CYS A 92 -13.61 6.52 -7.29
C CYS A 92 -12.47 7.21 -6.56
N SER A 93 -12.19 6.78 -5.33
CA SER A 93 -11.09 7.37 -4.57
C SER A 93 -9.76 6.77 -5.02
N SER A 94 -8.77 7.61 -5.33
CA SER A 94 -7.40 7.16 -5.62
C SER A 94 -6.77 6.47 -4.40
N LEU A 95 -7.20 6.80 -3.18
CA LEU A 95 -6.73 6.16 -1.94
C LEU A 95 -7.43 4.81 -1.65
N GLY A 96 -8.32 4.35 -2.53
CA GLY A 96 -9.04 3.09 -2.37
C GLY A 96 -9.81 3.03 -1.04
N VAL A 97 -9.59 1.96 -0.28
CA VAL A 97 -10.29 1.69 0.99
C VAL A 97 -10.07 2.80 2.02
N LEU A 98 -8.87 3.39 2.08
CA LEU A 98 -8.61 4.53 2.98
C LEU A 98 -9.49 5.73 2.66
N GLY A 99 -9.83 5.91 1.38
CA GLY A 99 -10.73 6.95 0.90
C GLY A 99 -12.21 6.54 0.88
N GLY A 100 -12.58 5.43 1.51
CA GLY A 100 -13.96 4.93 1.58
C GLY A 100 -14.43 4.14 0.35
N ASP A 101 -13.53 3.78 -0.56
CA ASP A 101 -13.84 3.04 -1.78
C ASP A 101 -13.39 1.57 -1.66
N LEU A 102 -14.34 0.68 -1.33
CA LEU A 102 -14.07 -0.74 -1.10
C LEU A 102 -13.65 -1.51 -2.36
N ALA A 103 -13.81 -0.93 -3.55
CA ALA A 103 -13.39 -1.52 -4.81
C ALA A 103 -11.95 -1.15 -5.21
N GLY A 104 -11.30 -0.25 -4.47
CA GLY A 104 -9.89 0.10 -4.65
C GLY A 104 -8.97 -0.69 -3.73
N PHE A 105 -7.67 -0.39 -3.81
CA PHE A 105 -6.65 -1.01 -2.96
C PHE A 105 -7.00 -0.95 -1.45
N PRO A 106 -6.78 -2.05 -0.67
CA PRO A 106 -6.12 -3.31 -1.07
C PRO A 106 -7.03 -4.36 -1.73
N ASN A 107 -8.31 -4.08 -2.02
CA ASN A 107 -9.18 -5.01 -2.74
C ASN A 107 -8.86 -5.05 -4.24
N GLY A 108 -7.75 -5.69 -4.57
CA GLY A 108 -7.08 -5.56 -5.86
C GLY A 108 -6.31 -4.25 -5.95
N ARG A 109 -6.05 -3.81 -7.18
CA ARG A 109 -5.42 -2.53 -7.48
C ARG A 109 -5.91 -2.06 -8.84
N ARG A 110 -6.53 -0.89 -8.88
CA ARG A 110 -6.89 -0.21 -10.13
C ARG A 110 -5.69 0.58 -10.65
N LEU A 111 -5.70 0.90 -11.94
CA LEU A 111 -4.65 1.72 -12.54
C LEU A 111 -4.60 3.14 -11.95
N SER A 112 -5.75 3.64 -11.49
CA SER A 112 -5.91 4.97 -10.87
C SER A 112 -5.74 4.97 -9.36
N ASP A 113 -5.49 3.83 -8.72
CA ASP A 113 -5.23 3.81 -7.28
C ASP A 113 -3.81 4.33 -7.03
N ASP A 114 -3.70 5.32 -6.15
CA ASP A 114 -2.43 5.84 -5.67
C ASP A 114 -1.94 4.99 -4.51
N ILE A 115 -1.25 3.91 -4.88
CA ILE A 115 -0.76 2.91 -3.93
C ILE A 115 0.38 3.46 -3.09
N VAL A 116 1.18 4.36 -3.64
CA VAL A 116 2.33 4.92 -2.92
C VAL A 116 1.80 5.74 -1.76
N ASP A 117 0.85 6.64 -2.01
CA ASP A 117 0.20 7.43 -0.97
C ASP A 117 -0.54 6.54 0.03
N ALA A 118 -1.41 5.64 -0.44
CA ALA A 118 -2.20 4.80 0.45
C ALA A 118 -1.32 3.92 1.36
N ALA A 119 -0.30 3.27 0.79
CA ALA A 119 0.62 2.44 1.56
C ALA A 119 1.48 3.28 2.51
N LEU A 120 1.95 4.46 2.08
CA LEU A 120 2.73 5.36 2.92
C LEU A 120 1.92 5.84 4.13
N ARG A 121 0.68 6.29 3.93
CA ARG A 121 -0.23 6.71 5.02
C ARG A 121 -0.49 5.58 6.01
N VAL A 122 -0.74 4.36 5.52
CA VAL A 122 -0.84 3.17 6.37
C VAL A 122 0.46 2.94 7.14
N VAL A 123 1.61 2.96 6.47
CA VAL A 123 2.92 2.79 7.12
C VAL A 123 3.20 3.86 8.17
N LEU A 124 2.72 5.09 8.00
CA LEU A 124 2.79 6.15 9.01
C LEU A 124 1.75 6.02 10.14
N GLY A 125 0.85 5.05 10.04
CA GLY A 125 -0.06 4.67 11.11
C GLY A 125 -1.44 5.30 11.01
N VAL A 126 -1.90 5.79 9.86
CA VAL A 126 -3.23 6.43 9.71
C VAL A 126 -4.41 5.57 10.23
N LEU A 127 -4.21 4.26 10.36
CA LEU A 127 -5.19 3.31 10.90
C LEU A 127 -5.21 3.23 12.44
N LEU A 128 -4.29 3.93 13.13
CA LEU A 128 -4.13 3.91 14.58
C LEU A 128 -4.79 5.14 15.21
N PRO A 129 -5.33 5.03 16.45
CA PRO A 129 -6.12 6.10 17.07
C PRO A 129 -5.35 7.38 17.45
N ASP A 130 -4.01 7.34 17.51
CA ASP A 130 -3.15 8.46 17.93
C ASP A 130 -2.01 8.72 16.94
N HIS A 131 -2.27 8.59 15.64
CA HIS A 131 -1.26 8.83 14.62
C HIS A 131 -0.93 10.32 14.44
N GLU A 132 0.28 10.60 13.96
CA GLU A 132 0.69 11.96 13.59
C GLU A 132 -0.17 12.51 12.44
N PRO A 133 -0.66 13.77 12.49
CA PRO A 133 -1.56 14.33 11.46
C PRO A 133 -1.00 14.26 10.02
N ILE A 134 0.33 14.20 9.87
CA ILE A 134 0.97 14.03 8.57
C ILE A 134 0.58 12.70 7.89
N ALA A 135 0.25 11.65 8.67
CA ALA A 135 -0.18 10.37 8.11
C ALA A 135 -1.51 10.47 7.34
N GLU A 136 -2.33 11.51 7.57
CA GLU A 136 -3.56 11.75 6.82
C GLU A 136 -3.32 12.40 5.45
N THR A 137 -2.17 13.08 5.28
CA THR A 137 -1.93 14.00 4.16
C THR A 137 -0.67 13.73 3.36
N ILE A 138 0.23 12.87 3.86
CA ILE A 138 1.48 12.56 3.20
C ILE A 138 1.22 11.88 1.84
N GLY A 139 2.06 12.26 0.87
CA GLY A 139 2.10 11.64 -0.44
C GLY A 139 3.43 11.86 -1.14
N ASP A 140 3.60 11.25 -2.30
CA ASP A 140 4.80 11.41 -3.13
C ASP A 140 4.74 12.65 -4.06
N GLY A 141 3.57 13.30 -4.13
CA GLY A 141 3.32 14.49 -4.93
C GLY A 141 2.98 14.21 -6.40
N VAL A 142 2.65 12.97 -6.75
CA VAL A 142 2.31 12.54 -8.12
C VAL A 142 0.88 12.01 -8.18
N ASP A 143 -0.09 12.92 -8.22
CA ASP A 143 -1.52 12.58 -8.14
C ASP A 143 -2.16 12.14 -9.47
N ALA A 144 -1.44 12.26 -10.59
CA ALA A 144 -1.95 11.95 -11.91
C ALA A 144 -0.85 11.56 -12.90
N ASN A 145 -1.25 10.78 -13.91
CA ASN A 145 -0.41 10.57 -15.08
C ASN A 145 -0.35 11.84 -15.93
N ASP A 146 0.78 12.02 -16.60
CA ASP A 146 0.99 12.99 -17.67
C ASP A 146 -0.02 12.83 -18.84
N VAL A 147 -0.36 11.59 -19.18
CA VAL A 147 -1.35 11.25 -20.21
C VAL A 147 -2.50 10.46 -19.59
N PRO A 148 -3.78 10.82 -19.86
CA PRO A 148 -4.93 10.10 -19.31
C PRO A 148 -5.01 8.66 -19.83
N PHE A 149 -5.65 7.79 -19.05
CA PHE A 149 -5.95 6.42 -19.47
C PHE A 149 -6.87 6.39 -20.70
N ASN A 150 -6.69 5.36 -21.54
CA ASN A 150 -7.57 5.11 -22.67
C ASN A 150 -8.92 4.58 -22.18
N GLY A 151 -10.01 4.94 -22.86
CA GLY A 151 -11.35 4.40 -22.57
C GLY A 151 -11.57 2.95 -23.02
N SER A 152 -10.60 2.35 -23.72
CA SER A 152 -10.63 0.95 -24.15
C SER A 152 -9.24 0.34 -24.12
N PHE A 153 -9.17 -0.98 -24.20
CA PHE A 153 -7.91 -1.70 -24.17
C PHE A 153 -7.03 -1.35 -25.40
N PRO A 154 -5.72 -1.08 -25.20
CA PRO A 154 -4.99 -1.05 -23.92
C PRO A 154 -5.30 0.20 -23.10
N TYR A 155 -5.63 0.04 -21.82
CA TYR A 155 -6.07 1.14 -20.94
C TYR A 155 -4.95 2.11 -20.54
N VAL A 156 -3.69 1.66 -20.52
CA VAL A 156 -2.53 2.53 -20.27
C VAL A 156 -2.21 3.32 -21.53
N ALA A 157 -1.87 4.60 -21.36
CA ALA A 157 -1.43 5.45 -22.46
C ALA A 157 -0.17 4.91 -23.14
N TYR A 158 0.04 5.27 -24.40
CA TYR A 158 1.28 4.93 -25.10
C TYR A 158 2.46 5.69 -24.49
N PRO A 159 3.66 5.08 -24.46
CA PRO A 159 4.85 5.77 -23.99
C PRO A 159 5.16 6.96 -24.91
N HIS A 160 5.70 8.03 -24.33
CA HIS A 160 6.21 9.15 -25.11
C HIS A 160 7.29 8.68 -26.09
N PRO A 161 7.26 9.16 -27.35
CA PRO A 161 8.29 8.82 -28.32
C PRO A 161 9.61 9.45 -27.88
N GLY A 162 10.73 8.73 -28.04
CA GLY A 162 12.05 9.24 -27.67
C GLY A 162 12.55 10.45 -28.49
N SER A 163 11.79 10.86 -29.51
CA SER A 163 12.01 12.08 -30.30
C SER A 163 11.17 13.26 -29.84
N ASP A 164 10.34 13.10 -28.80
CA ASP A 164 9.57 14.20 -28.24
C ASP A 164 10.50 15.19 -27.54
N ALA A 165 10.35 16.46 -27.87
CA ALA A 165 11.12 17.53 -27.25
C ALA A 165 10.51 17.99 -25.92
N ASP A 166 9.25 17.61 -25.64
CA ASP A 166 8.55 17.98 -24.40
C ASP A 166 7.64 16.82 -23.91
N PRO A 167 8.24 15.76 -23.34
CA PRO A 167 7.52 14.54 -22.96
C PRO A 167 6.78 14.64 -21.60
N HIS A 168 6.70 15.80 -20.95
CA HIS A 168 6.19 15.94 -19.58
C HIS A 168 5.27 17.14 -19.39
#